data_AF-A0A485KE22-F1
#
_entry.id   AF-A0A485KE22-F1
#
_cell.length_a   1.000
_cell.length_b   1.000
_cell.length_c   1.000
_cell.angle_alpha   90.00
_cell.angle_beta   90.00
_cell.angle_gamma   90.00
#
_symmetry.space_group_name_H-M   'P 1'
#
loop_
_entity.id
_entity.type
_entity.pdbx_description
1 polymer ?
#
loop_
_entity_poly.entity_id
_entity_poly.type
_entity_poly.pdbx_seq_one_letter_code
_entity_poly.pdbx_strand_id
1 'polypeptide(L)'
;MTSVTSSPAIPTEWKFPPPMTLAWKSPDFMPLMTRRPVFTFGVSKSKKRVRFDTVTTYVFPLTYGGSAIPRDQGPPIGLTQTHTREECQQIAEMPMTRRGRVRKFDHVDRMLLLQEAGGFSQKEVACMCFDAIAIRRSREETLAEDDDDVMDLQDLRMAKRPKTEFKIGRQ
;
A
#
# COMPACT_ATOMS: atom_id res chain seq x y z
N MET A 1 22.86 -46.98 -59.77
CA MET A 1 22.07 -45.74 -59.95
C MET A 1 21.13 -45.61 -58.77
N THR A 2 20.96 -44.37 -58.31
CA THR A 2 20.13 -43.81 -57.23
C THR A 2 18.78 -44.53 -57.02
N SER A 3 18.18 -44.59 -55.82
CA SER A 3 17.77 -43.41 -55.04
C SER A 3 17.36 -43.74 -53.60
N VAL A 4 17.63 -42.77 -52.72
CA VAL A 4 17.13 -42.61 -51.35
C VAL A 4 15.62 -42.36 -51.37
N THR A 5 14.88 -43.01 -50.48
CA THR A 5 13.51 -42.63 -50.12
C THR A 5 13.42 -42.54 -48.60
N SER A 6 13.38 -41.30 -48.09
CA SER A 6 13.07 -41.01 -46.68
C SER A 6 11.56 -41.16 -46.44
N SER A 7 11.18 -41.68 -45.28
CA SER A 7 9.79 -41.67 -44.80
C SER A 7 9.74 -41.23 -43.33
N PRO A 8 8.62 -40.64 -42.86
CA PRO A 8 8.65 -39.34 -42.20
C PRO A 8 8.63 -39.40 -40.67
N ALA A 9 9.03 -38.28 -40.07
CA ALA A 9 9.01 -38.02 -38.64
C ALA A 9 7.58 -38.10 -38.06
N ILE A 10 7.43 -38.88 -36.99
CA ILE A 10 6.21 -38.97 -36.18
C ILE A 10 6.09 -37.68 -35.35
N PRO A 11 4.99 -36.92 -35.40
CA PRO A 11 4.79 -35.79 -34.51
C PRO A 11 4.42 -36.29 -33.11
N THR A 12 5.25 -35.98 -32.11
CA THR A 12 4.94 -36.23 -30.70
C THR A 12 3.94 -35.19 -30.21
N GLU A 13 2.65 -35.40 -30.47
CA GLU A 13 1.60 -34.61 -29.84
C GLU A 13 1.50 -35.01 -28.37
N TRP A 14 2.01 -34.17 -27.47
CA TRP A 14 1.88 -34.36 -26.03
C TRP A 14 0.42 -34.23 -25.59
N LYS A 15 -0.18 -35.32 -25.12
CA LYS A 15 -1.49 -35.33 -24.46
C LYS A 15 -1.30 -35.24 -22.94
N PHE A 16 -1.92 -34.25 -22.31
CA PHE A 16 -1.97 -34.15 -20.85
C PHE A 16 -2.65 -35.40 -20.27
N PRO A 17 -2.06 -36.06 -19.26
CA PRO A 17 -2.71 -37.21 -18.63
C PRO A 17 -4.01 -36.76 -17.95
N PRO A 18 -5.04 -37.63 -17.90
CA PRO A 18 -6.29 -37.33 -17.20
C PRO A 18 -5.98 -36.89 -15.77
N PRO A 19 -6.70 -35.89 -15.22
CA PRO A 19 -6.45 -35.42 -13.87
C PRO A 19 -6.63 -36.58 -12.90
N MET A 20 -5.55 -36.95 -12.22
CA MET A 20 -5.58 -37.89 -11.10
C MET A 20 -6.57 -37.37 -10.05
N THR A 21 -7.76 -37.97 -10.00
CA THR A 21 -8.69 -37.73 -8.90
C THR A 21 -8.09 -38.35 -7.66
N LEU A 22 -7.50 -37.51 -6.79
CA LEU A 22 -6.99 -37.94 -5.49
C LEU A 22 -8.13 -38.61 -4.70
N ALA A 23 -7.87 -39.79 -4.12
CA ALA A 23 -8.87 -40.69 -3.52
C ALA A 23 -9.79 -40.03 -2.46
N TRP A 24 -9.33 -38.96 -1.80
CA TRP A 24 -10.11 -38.17 -0.84
C TRP A 24 -11.25 -37.34 -1.48
N LYS A 25 -11.33 -37.28 -2.81
CA LYS A 25 -12.45 -36.70 -3.57
C LYS A 25 -13.46 -37.77 -4.04
N SER A 26 -13.31 -39.03 -3.62
CA SER A 26 -14.29 -40.08 -3.88
C SER A 26 -15.60 -39.79 -3.14
N PRO A 27 -16.77 -40.02 -3.77
CA PRO A 27 -18.08 -39.90 -3.12
C PRO A 27 -18.21 -40.71 -1.82
N ASP A 28 -17.42 -41.77 -1.66
CA ASP A 28 -17.42 -42.64 -0.48
C ASP A 28 -16.80 -41.97 0.76
N PHE A 29 -15.93 -40.97 0.56
CA PHE A 29 -15.24 -40.26 1.64
C PHE A 29 -15.86 -38.89 1.97
N MET A 30 -16.81 -38.39 1.17
CA MET A 30 -17.47 -37.10 1.42
C MET A 30 -18.81 -37.30 2.15
N PRO A 31 -19.02 -36.71 3.33
CA PRO A 31 -20.31 -36.78 4.03
C PRO A 31 -21.42 -36.15 3.18
N LEU A 32 -22.61 -36.76 3.22
CA LEU A 32 -23.80 -36.47 2.37
C LEU A 32 -24.15 -34.97 2.25
N MET A 33 -23.77 -34.15 3.22
CA MET A 33 -23.94 -32.68 3.25
C MET A 33 -23.14 -31.92 2.17
N THR A 34 -22.21 -32.58 1.48
CA THR A 34 -21.35 -31.96 0.45
C THR A 34 -21.57 -32.51 -0.96
N ARG A 35 -22.62 -33.32 -1.18
CA ARG A 35 -23.08 -33.72 -2.52
C ARG A 35 -23.60 -32.50 -3.29
N ARG A 36 -22.69 -31.72 -3.87
CA ARG A 36 -23.03 -30.78 -4.93
C ARG A 36 -23.29 -31.57 -6.21
N PRO A 37 -24.32 -31.23 -6.99
CA PRO A 37 -24.59 -31.94 -8.22
C PRO A 37 -23.40 -31.80 -9.18
N VAL A 38 -23.10 -32.91 -9.85
CA VAL A 38 -22.20 -33.00 -10.98
C VAL A 38 -22.56 -31.89 -11.97
N PHE A 39 -21.56 -31.07 -12.28
CA PHE A 39 -21.54 -29.97 -13.25
C PHE A 39 -22.77 -29.87 -14.17
N THR A 40 -23.77 -29.06 -13.78
CA THR A 40 -24.76 -28.53 -14.72
C THR A 40 -24.12 -27.39 -15.51
N PHE A 41 -23.50 -27.72 -16.64
CA PHE A 41 -23.19 -26.75 -17.68
C PHE A 41 -24.50 -26.30 -18.33
N GLY A 42 -25.09 -25.22 -17.85
CA GLY A 42 -26.33 -24.70 -18.45
C GLY A 42 -27.05 -23.58 -17.69
N VAL A 43 -26.72 -23.33 -16.42
CA VAL A 43 -27.26 -22.15 -15.73
C VAL A 43 -26.19 -21.07 -15.75
N SER A 44 -26.47 -19.95 -16.42
CA SER A 44 -25.60 -18.78 -16.37
C SER A 44 -25.35 -18.45 -14.89
N LYS A 45 -24.15 -18.72 -14.39
CA LYS A 45 -23.84 -18.47 -12.98
C LYS A 45 -24.02 -16.98 -12.75
N SER A 46 -25.02 -16.61 -11.95
CA SER A 46 -25.17 -15.23 -11.52
C SER A 46 -23.83 -14.80 -10.93
N LYS A 47 -23.30 -13.69 -11.41
CA LYS A 47 -22.02 -13.17 -10.90
C LYS A 47 -22.23 -12.94 -9.42
N LYS A 48 -21.42 -13.60 -8.57
CA LYS A 48 -21.44 -13.35 -7.13
C LYS A 48 -21.09 -11.89 -6.91
N ARG A 49 -21.92 -11.17 -6.14
CA ARG A 49 -21.70 -9.76 -5.80
C ARG A 49 -21.60 -9.64 -4.29
N VAL A 50 -20.66 -8.82 -3.85
CA VAL A 50 -20.53 -8.42 -2.45
C VAL A 50 -21.19 -7.05 -2.30
N ARG A 51 -21.93 -6.87 -1.21
CA ARG A 51 -22.52 -5.60 -0.80
C ARG A 51 -22.15 -5.34 0.66
N PHE A 52 -21.84 -4.10 0.97
CA PHE A 52 -21.71 -3.62 2.34
C PHE A 52 -23.06 -3.04 2.75
N ASP A 53 -23.52 -3.35 3.96
CA ASP A 53 -24.81 -2.86 4.49
C ASP A 53 -24.64 -1.84 5.61
N THR A 54 -23.61 -2.01 6.44
CA THR A 54 -23.46 -1.24 7.67
C THR A 54 -22.11 -0.55 7.71
N VAL A 55 -22.10 0.67 8.24
CA VAL A 55 -20.88 1.42 8.56
C VAL A 55 -20.87 1.64 10.06
N THR A 56 -19.75 1.27 10.68
CA THR A 56 -19.43 1.62 12.06
C THR A 56 -18.41 2.75 12.04
N THR A 57 -18.77 3.89 12.63
CA THR A 57 -17.92 5.08 12.73
C THR A 57 -17.45 5.24 14.17
N TYR A 58 -16.13 5.30 14.36
CA TYR A 58 -15.50 5.59 15.64
C TYR A 58 -14.98 7.02 15.66
N VAL A 59 -15.39 7.80 16.67
CA VAL A 59 -14.97 9.19 16.83
C VAL A 59 -13.93 9.31 17.94
N PHE A 60 -12.73 9.74 17.56
CA PHE A 60 -11.60 9.94 18.45
C PHE A 60 -11.38 11.44 18.68
N PRO A 61 -11.29 11.89 19.93
CA PRO A 61 -10.84 13.25 20.26
C PRO A 61 -9.44 13.56 19.72
N LEU A 62 -9.17 14.86 19.56
CA LEU A 62 -7.84 15.36 19.19
C LEU A 62 -6.88 15.28 20.37
N THR A 63 -5.62 14.95 20.08
CA THR A 63 -4.55 14.95 21.09
C THR A 63 -3.18 15.18 20.43
N TYR A 64 -2.10 15.10 21.19
CA TYR A 64 -0.73 15.14 20.67
C TYR A 64 -0.38 13.87 19.87
N GLY A 65 0.18 14.04 18.67
CA GLY A 65 0.52 12.92 17.78
C GLY A 65 1.96 12.94 17.27
N GLY A 66 2.90 12.34 17.99
CA GLY A 66 4.33 12.40 17.66
C GLY A 66 4.77 11.71 16.35
N SER A 67 3.91 10.96 15.68
CA SER A 67 4.25 10.24 14.44
C SER A 67 4.14 11.12 13.18
N ALA A 68 3.23 12.09 13.18
CA ALA A 68 2.94 12.94 12.03
C ALA A 68 3.42 14.38 12.30
N ILE A 69 4.70 14.62 12.02
CA ILE A 69 5.31 15.94 12.18
C ILE A 69 4.88 16.86 11.02
N PRO A 70 4.28 18.03 11.30
CA PRO A 70 3.91 18.98 10.26
C PRO A 70 5.17 19.49 9.54
N ARG A 71 5.04 19.77 8.24
CA ARG A 71 6.11 20.43 7.48
C ARG A 71 6.31 21.86 7.99
N ASP A 72 5.19 22.55 8.21
CA ASP A 72 5.16 23.93 8.72
C ASP A 72 5.33 23.96 10.24
N GLN A 73 5.38 25.16 10.83
CA GLN A 73 5.56 25.35 12.27
C GLN A 73 4.38 24.82 13.10
N GLY A 74 4.61 24.70 14.41
CA GLY A 74 3.60 24.32 15.40
C GLY A 74 3.64 22.85 15.81
N PRO A 75 2.82 22.49 16.81
CA PRO A 75 2.85 21.18 17.43
C PRO A 75 2.21 20.13 16.51
N PRO A 76 2.61 18.85 16.61
CA PRO A 76 1.97 17.78 15.86
C PRO A 76 0.62 17.41 16.51
N ILE A 77 -0.38 17.15 15.68
CA ILE A 77 -1.75 16.81 16.11
C ILE A 77 -2.01 15.37 15.70
N GLY A 78 -2.56 14.61 16.64
CA GLY A 78 -3.04 13.25 16.46
C GLY A 78 -4.44 13.07 17.03
N LEU A 79 -4.81 11.81 17.17
CA LEU A 79 -6.07 11.35 17.74
C LEU A 79 -5.76 10.53 18.99
N THR A 80 -6.67 10.55 19.97
CA THR A 80 -6.54 9.74 21.18
C THR A 80 -6.54 8.25 20.85
N GLN A 81 -5.99 7.45 21.76
CA GLN A 81 -6.00 6.00 21.61
C GLN A 81 -7.41 5.41 21.77
N THR A 82 -8.26 6.07 22.57
CA THR A 82 -9.64 5.65 22.86
C THR A 82 -10.64 6.55 22.15
N HIS A 83 -11.67 5.94 21.57
CA HIS A 83 -12.79 6.67 20.96
C HIS A 83 -13.79 7.10 22.05
N THR A 84 -14.49 8.20 21.80
CA THR A 84 -15.55 8.71 22.70
C THR A 84 -16.94 8.33 22.22
N ARG A 85 -17.11 8.13 20.90
CA ARG A 85 -18.39 7.73 20.31
C ARG A 85 -18.18 6.61 19.30
N GLU A 86 -19.18 5.75 19.24
CA GLU A 86 -19.33 4.69 18.24
C GLU A 86 -20.74 4.81 17.66
N GLU A 87 -20.84 4.91 16.34
CA GLU A 87 -22.10 5.05 15.63
C GLU A 87 -22.20 3.96 14.57
N CYS A 88 -23.31 3.22 14.57
CA CYS A 88 -23.58 2.15 13.63
C CYS A 88 -24.79 2.54 12.78
N GLN A 89 -24.60 2.70 11.48
CA GLN A 89 -25.62 3.20 10.56
C GLN A 89 -25.71 2.33 9.30
N GLN A 90 -26.90 2.23 8.70
CA GLN A 90 -27.07 1.55 7.42
C GLN A 90 -26.62 2.43 6.26
N ILE A 91 -25.86 1.85 5.33
CA ILE A 91 -25.35 2.55 4.14
C ILE A 91 -26.47 3.07 3.25
N ALA A 92 -27.61 2.35 3.21
CA ALA A 92 -28.77 2.76 2.42
C ALA A 92 -29.41 4.08 2.90
N GLU A 93 -29.24 4.42 4.17
CA GLU A 93 -29.82 5.60 4.80
C GLU A 93 -28.84 6.79 4.83
N MET A 94 -27.56 6.54 4.52
CA MET A 94 -26.51 7.55 4.61
C MET A 94 -26.54 8.47 3.39
N PRO A 95 -26.61 9.80 3.57
CA PRO A 95 -26.54 10.73 2.45
C PRO A 95 -25.17 10.61 1.78
N MET A 96 -25.14 10.37 0.47
CA MET A 96 -23.91 10.38 -0.31
C MET A 96 -23.36 11.80 -0.41
N THR A 97 -22.52 12.18 0.55
CA THR A 97 -21.82 13.47 0.52
C THR A 97 -20.62 13.37 -0.43
N ARG A 98 -20.42 14.41 -1.25
CA ARG A 98 -19.23 14.51 -2.08
C ARG A 98 -18.03 14.74 -1.16
N ARG A 99 -16.96 13.96 -1.37
CA ARG A 99 -15.72 14.08 -0.59
C ARG A 99 -15.09 15.44 -0.85
N GLY A 100 -15.08 16.29 0.17
CA GLY A 100 -14.35 17.56 0.15
C GLY A 100 -12.85 17.35 0.41
N ARG A 101 -12.06 18.40 0.15
CA ARG A 101 -10.66 18.45 0.57
C ARG A 101 -10.62 18.51 2.10
N VAL A 102 -9.76 17.71 2.73
CA VAL A 102 -9.54 17.76 4.18
C VAL A 102 -8.97 19.13 4.56
N ARG A 103 -9.54 19.75 5.60
CA ARG A 103 -9.07 21.04 6.13
C ARG A 103 -7.63 20.90 6.62
N LYS A 104 -6.79 21.87 6.28
CA LYS A 104 -5.46 22.03 6.87
C LYS A 104 -5.55 23.05 8.01
N PHE A 105 -4.83 22.78 9.09
CA PHE A 105 -4.72 23.69 10.23
C PHE A 105 -3.39 24.42 10.17
N ASP A 106 -3.42 25.74 10.38
CA ASP A 106 -2.23 26.56 10.51
C ASP A 106 -1.61 26.40 11.92
N HIS A 107 -0.36 26.81 12.10
CA HIS A 107 0.39 26.67 13.36
C HIS A 107 -0.36 27.23 14.59
N VAL A 108 -1.02 28.39 14.46
CA VAL A 108 -1.84 28.98 15.54
C VAL A 108 -3.06 28.11 15.85
N ASP A 109 -3.82 27.72 14.83
CA ASP A 109 -4.96 26.81 14.97
C ASP A 109 -4.54 25.52 15.69
N ARG A 110 -3.34 25.02 15.39
CA ARG A 110 -2.84 23.78 15.98
C ARG A 110 -2.53 23.92 17.47
N MET A 111 -1.96 25.05 17.87
CA MET A 111 -1.74 25.36 19.28
C MET A 111 -3.06 25.47 20.03
N LEU A 112 -4.02 26.20 19.46
CA LEU A 112 -5.35 26.37 20.06
C LEU A 112 -6.09 25.04 20.19
N LEU A 113 -6.07 24.20 19.15
CA LEU A 113 -6.71 22.88 19.20
C LEU A 113 -6.14 21.99 20.32
N LEU A 114 -4.83 22.01 20.55
CA LEU A 114 -4.24 21.23 21.64
C LEU A 114 -4.53 21.82 23.01
N GLN A 115 -4.61 23.15 23.13
CA GLN A 115 -4.98 23.80 24.38
C GLN A 115 -6.45 23.55 24.74
N GLU A 116 -7.36 23.74 23.79
CA GLU A 116 -8.79 23.66 24.02
C GLU A 116 -9.30 22.22 24.02
N ALA A 117 -9.00 21.45 22.98
CA ALA A 117 -9.53 20.09 22.82
C ALA A 117 -8.63 19.03 23.46
N GLY A 118 -7.31 19.25 23.47
CA GLY A 118 -6.34 18.34 24.06
C GLY A 118 -6.10 18.56 25.56
N GLY A 119 -6.54 19.69 26.12
CA GLY A 119 -6.34 20.03 27.52
C GLY A 119 -4.88 20.29 27.92
N PHE A 120 -4.01 20.55 26.94
CA PHE A 120 -2.59 20.79 27.18
C PHE A 120 -2.34 22.24 27.59
N SER A 121 -1.46 22.44 28.57
CA SER A 121 -1.00 23.78 28.95
C SER A 121 -0.18 24.42 27.83
N GLN A 122 -0.13 25.76 27.80
CA GLN A 122 0.71 26.48 26.83
C GLN A 122 2.19 26.06 26.89
N LYS A 123 2.69 25.74 28.09
CA LYS A 123 4.06 25.27 28.29
C LYS A 123 4.29 23.91 27.63
N GLU A 124 3.38 22.97 27.82
CA GLU A 124 3.47 21.64 27.19
C GLU A 124 3.40 21.74 25.67
N VAL A 125 2.48 22.55 25.15
CA VAL A 125 2.36 22.79 23.71
C VAL A 125 3.65 23.41 23.13
N ALA A 126 4.30 24.32 23.86
CA ALA A 126 5.59 24.87 23.45
C ALA A 126 6.68 23.80 23.41
N CYS A 127 6.77 22.92 24.42
CA CYS A 127 7.68 21.77 24.40
C CYS A 127 7.45 20.87 23.17
N MET A 128 6.20 20.54 22.86
CA MET A 128 5.85 19.75 21.68
C MET A 128 6.28 20.42 20.36
N CYS A 129 6.27 21.75 20.30
CA CYS A 129 6.78 22.48 19.13
C CYS A 129 8.29 22.31 18.99
N PHE A 130 9.04 22.38 20.09
CA PHE A 130 10.49 22.16 20.08
C PHE A 130 10.83 20.73 19.67
N ASP A 131 10.10 19.73 20.18
CA ASP A 131 10.28 18.34 19.78
C ASP A 131 10.02 18.15 18.28
N ALA A 132 8.96 18.77 17.74
CA ALA A 132 8.67 18.72 16.31
C ALA A 132 9.78 19.34 15.45
N ILE A 133 10.38 20.44 15.91
CA ILE A 133 11.53 21.07 15.23
C ILE A 133 12.73 20.14 15.26
N ALA A 134 13.04 19.53 16.42
CA ALA A 134 14.15 18.61 16.55
C ALA A 134 14.01 17.40 15.63
N ILE A 135 12.81 16.82 15.54
CA ILE A 135 12.53 15.68 14.66
C ILE A 135 12.66 16.09 13.18
N ARG A 136 12.20 17.29 12.79
CA ARG A 136 12.39 17.77 11.41
C ARG A 136 13.87 17.91 11.05
N ARG A 137 14.64 18.57 11.92
CA ARG A 137 16.08 18.74 11.70
C ARG A 137 16.77 17.38 11.58
N SER A 138 16.48 16.44 12.47
CA SER A 138 17.05 15.09 12.42
C SER A 138 16.71 14.37 11.10
N ARG A 139 15.50 14.54 10.56
CA ARG A 139 15.12 13.96 9.26
C ARG A 139 15.83 14.62 8.09
N GLU A 140 16.05 15.93 8.15
CA GLU A 140 16.79 16.68 7.13
C GLU A 140 18.27 16.29 7.14
N GLU A 141 18.86 16.08 8.32
CA GLU A 141 20.25 15.62 8.48
C GLU A 141 20.46 14.23 7.86
N THR A 142 19.58 13.26 8.15
CA THR A 142 19.67 11.92 7.53
C THR A 142 19.55 11.96 6.00
N LEU A 143 18.70 12.84 5.45
CA LEU A 143 18.58 12.99 4.00
C LEU A 143 19.84 13.60 3.37
N ALA A 144 20.51 14.51 4.08
CA ALA A 144 21.76 15.11 3.60
C ALA A 144 22.91 14.10 3.60
N GLU A 145 23.02 13.28 4.65
CA GLU A 145 24.02 12.20 4.74
C GLU A 145 23.88 11.20 3.57
N ASP A 146 22.65 10.82 3.21
CA ASP A 146 22.39 9.94 2.06
C ASP A 146 22.81 10.59 0.71
N ASP A 147 22.66 11.91 0.56
CA ASP A 147 23.04 12.62 -0.67
C ASP A 147 24.58 12.74 -0.81
N ASP A 148 25.30 12.97 0.29
CA ASP A 148 26.76 13.03 0.32
C ASP A 148 27.39 11.65 -0.04
N ASP A 149 26.85 10.55 0.49
CA ASP A 149 27.29 9.18 0.15
C ASP A 149 27.07 8.83 -1.34
N VAL A 150 25.98 9.33 -1.92
CA VAL A 150 25.65 9.12 -3.34
C VAL A 150 26.55 9.97 -4.26
N MET A 151 26.93 11.18 -3.84
CA MET A 151 27.85 12.04 -4.58
C MET A 151 29.24 11.41 -4.65
N ASP A 152 29.75 10.88 -3.53
CA ASP A 152 31.04 10.17 -3.46
C ASP A 152 31.07 8.92 -4.38
N LEU A 153 29.98 8.15 -4.44
CA LEU A 153 29.88 6.99 -5.33
C LEU A 153 29.83 7.37 -6.82
N GLN A 154 29.18 8.49 -7.15
CA GLN A 154 29.12 8.98 -8.53
C GLN A 154 30.46 9.54 -8.98
N ASP A 155 31.17 10.27 -8.13
CA ASP A 155 32.51 10.79 -8.43
C ASP A 155 33.54 9.67 -8.61
N LEU A 156 33.50 8.63 -7.78
CA LEU A 156 34.31 7.42 -7.96
C LEU A 156 33.99 6.68 -9.27
N ARG A 157 32.72 6.70 -9.71
CA ARG A 157 32.29 6.10 -10.99
C ARG A 157 32.78 6.90 -12.20
N MET A 158 32.80 8.22 -12.10
CA MET A 158 33.23 9.12 -13.17
C MET A 158 34.76 9.16 -13.34
N ALA A 159 35.51 8.92 -12.27
CA ALA A 159 36.98 8.83 -12.33
C ALA A 159 37.51 7.58 -13.07
N LYS A 160 36.69 6.55 -13.32
CA LYS A 160 37.11 5.27 -13.93
C LYS A 160 36.89 5.16 -15.44
N ARG A 161 36.47 6.21 -16.15
CA ARG A 161 36.33 6.19 -17.61
C ARG A 161 37.53 6.85 -18.30
N PRO A 162 38.55 6.10 -18.75
CA PRO A 162 39.56 6.68 -19.62
C PRO A 162 38.90 7.12 -20.94
N LYS A 163 39.03 8.40 -21.28
CA LYS A 163 38.66 8.94 -22.60
C LYS A 163 39.57 8.32 -23.65
N THR A 164 39.07 7.33 -24.38
CA THR A 164 39.71 6.87 -25.61
C THR A 164 39.31 7.82 -26.75
N GLU A 165 40.18 8.77 -27.07
CA GLU A 165 40.09 9.55 -28.30
C GLU A 165 40.52 8.68 -29.49
N PHE A 166 39.56 8.20 -30.29
CA PHE A 166 39.86 7.63 -31.60
C PHE A 166 39.89 8.78 -32.64
N LYS A 167 41.08 9.21 -33.02
CA LYS A 167 41.28 10.07 -34.20
C LYS A 167 41.17 9.23 -35.47
N ILE A 168 40.06 9.36 -36.19
CA ILE A 168 39.91 8.84 -37.55
C ILE A 168 40.54 9.86 -38.50
N GLY A 169 41.74 9.55 -38.98
CA GLY A 169 42.35 10.22 -40.12
C GLY A 169 41.76 9.67 -41.41
N ARG A 170 41.19 10.55 -42.26
CA ARG A 170 40.97 10.26 -43.67
C ARG A 170 42.17 10.81 -44.46
N GLN A 171 42.82 9.96 -45.23
CA GLN A 171 43.45 10.31 -46.51
C GLN A 171 42.84 9.42 -47.58
#